data_AF-S4R5R9-F1
#
_entry.id   AF-S4R5R9-F1
#
_cell.length_a   1.000
_cell.length_b   1.000
_cell.length_c   1.000
_cell.angle_alpha   90.00
_cell.angle_beta   90.00
_cell.angle_gamma   90.00
#
_symmetry.space_group_name_H-M   'P 1'
#
loop_
_entity.id
_entity.type
_entity.pdbx_description
1 polymer ?
#
loop_
_entity_poly.entity_id
_entity_poly.type
_entity_poly.pdbx_seq_one_letter_code
_entity_poly.pdbx_strand_id
1 'polypeptide(L)'
;LGFQLLRGSRVTVLASKTSQRYRVQCDQLDELWLVTSDLVRRLESHFRKLGTADFKCSFMGPLPLQEYFQLLDQHFDVRADAEKYREMLSERAVQFRAVQRRLLTRFKDKTPSPLQNLDSILEGTYQQIMELADMAQDTEARLTVAASRLRAATRLLVLLLSLWQSLSPAEVALLHTALLPELQDNQQLGWEESVDTALSYLLRTCLAKSGKDQALTPGGGTLVAPRDTARLKKHLALLCERLGKGGRLLLSATAAS
;
A
#
# COMPACT_ATOMS: atom_id res chain seq x y z
N LEU A 1 -8.64 -28.77 2.88
CA LEU A 1 -9.15 -27.94 4.00
C LEU A 1 -9.69 -26.65 3.41
N GLY A 2 -10.83 -26.16 3.90
CA GLY A 2 -11.39 -24.87 3.48
C GLY A 2 -11.55 -23.97 4.70
N PHE A 3 -11.15 -22.71 4.58
CA PHE A 3 -11.25 -21.69 5.60
C PHE A 3 -12.18 -20.59 5.10
N GLN A 4 -13.11 -20.16 5.93
CA GLN A 4 -13.91 -18.97 5.68
C GLN A 4 -13.38 -17.86 6.58
N LEU A 5 -12.88 -16.79 5.97
CA LEU A 5 -12.40 -15.61 6.68
C LEU A 5 -13.58 -14.77 7.18
N LEU A 6 -13.34 -13.90 8.17
CA LEU A 6 -14.37 -13.02 8.74
C LEU A 6 -15.04 -12.11 7.70
N ARG A 7 -14.32 -11.76 6.62
CA ARG A 7 -14.86 -10.98 5.49
C ARG A 7 -15.76 -11.80 4.55
N GLY A 8 -15.99 -13.08 4.83
CA GLY A 8 -16.84 -13.98 4.05
C GLY A 8 -16.10 -14.78 2.99
N SER A 9 -14.88 -14.37 2.64
CA SER A 9 -14.08 -14.99 1.60
C SER A 9 -13.57 -16.37 1.97
N ARG A 10 -13.39 -17.22 0.96
CA ARG A 10 -13.04 -18.62 1.12
C ARG A 10 -11.63 -18.89 0.62
N VAL A 11 -10.80 -19.44 1.48
CA VAL A 11 -9.44 -19.88 1.16
C VAL A 11 -9.37 -21.39 1.28
N THR A 12 -8.95 -22.08 0.22
CA THR A 12 -8.82 -23.54 0.21
C THR A 12 -7.36 -23.95 0.19
N VAL A 13 -7.01 -24.91 1.06
CA VAL A 13 -5.70 -25.55 1.12
C VAL A 13 -5.84 -27.00 0.66
N LEU A 14 -5.14 -27.32 -0.42
CA LEU A 14 -5.10 -28.65 -1.03
C LEU A 14 -3.70 -29.24 -0.81
N ALA A 15 -3.63 -30.36 -0.10
CA ALA A 15 -2.42 -31.16 -0.01
C ALA A 15 -2.39 -32.16 -1.17
N SER A 16 -1.31 -32.17 -1.94
CA SER A 16 -1.15 -33.18 -2.98
C SER A 16 -0.85 -34.54 -2.35
N LYS A 17 -1.52 -35.59 -2.83
CA LYS A 17 -1.27 -36.98 -2.38
C LYS A 17 -0.05 -37.60 -3.05
N THR A 18 0.31 -37.11 -4.23
CA THR A 18 1.37 -37.66 -5.08
C THR A 18 2.63 -36.81 -5.11
N SER A 19 2.55 -35.57 -4.60
CA SER A 19 3.71 -34.68 -4.47
C SER A 19 3.75 -34.07 -3.08
N GLN A 20 4.95 -33.72 -2.59
CA GLN A 20 5.14 -33.05 -1.30
C GLN A 20 4.81 -31.54 -1.39
N ARG A 21 3.69 -31.20 -2.05
CA ARG A 21 3.30 -29.82 -2.35
C ARG A 21 1.93 -29.51 -1.76
N TYR A 22 1.82 -28.30 -1.23
CA TYR A 22 0.56 -27.70 -0.80
C TYR A 22 0.18 -26.61 -1.79
N ARG A 23 -1.10 -26.54 -2.16
CA ARG A 23 -1.68 -25.47 -2.97
C ARG A 23 -2.67 -24.70 -2.11
N VAL A 24 -2.47 -23.40 -1.99
CA VAL A 24 -3.42 -22.48 -1.36
C VAL A 24 -4.11 -21.69 -2.48
N GLN A 25 -5.43 -21.62 -2.45
CA GLN A 25 -6.24 -20.94 -3.48
C GLN A 25 -7.28 -20.04 -2.82
N CYS A 26 -7.50 -18.89 -3.43
CA CYS A 26 -8.51 -17.90 -3.07
C CYS A 26 -8.78 -17.03 -4.30
N ASP A 27 -9.94 -16.38 -4.34
CA ASP A 27 -10.30 -15.44 -5.42
C ASP A 27 -9.56 -14.10 -5.29
N GLN A 28 -9.10 -13.75 -4.09
CA GLN A 28 -8.40 -12.50 -3.78
C GLN A 28 -6.96 -12.79 -3.33
N LEU A 29 -5.99 -12.03 -3.87
CA LEU A 29 -4.57 -12.24 -3.58
C LEU A 29 -4.22 -11.88 -2.12
N ASP A 30 -4.76 -10.77 -1.61
CA ASP A 30 -4.45 -10.25 -0.28
C ASP A 30 -4.86 -11.20 0.85
N GLU A 31 -5.88 -12.02 0.62
CA GLU A 31 -6.42 -12.97 1.60
C GLU A 31 -5.63 -14.27 1.70
N LEU A 32 -4.82 -14.59 0.70
CA LEU A 32 -3.94 -15.75 0.73
C LEU A 32 -2.86 -15.63 1.80
N TRP A 33 -2.48 -14.40 2.19
CA TRP A 33 -1.39 -14.15 3.13
C TRP A 33 -1.57 -14.89 4.46
N LEU A 34 -2.73 -14.71 5.10
CA LEU A 34 -2.97 -15.23 6.45
C LEU A 34 -2.87 -16.77 6.49
N VAL A 35 -3.51 -17.44 5.54
CA VAL A 35 -3.51 -18.91 5.49
C VAL A 35 -2.13 -19.44 5.08
N THR A 36 -1.45 -18.78 4.13
CA THR A 36 -0.14 -19.22 3.66
C THR A 36 0.94 -19.05 4.73
N SER A 37 0.94 -17.91 5.43
CA SER A 37 1.88 -17.64 6.54
C SER A 37 1.69 -18.62 7.70
N ASP A 38 0.44 -18.88 8.08
CA ASP A 38 0.13 -19.80 9.16
C ASP A 38 0.48 -21.25 8.79
N LEU A 39 0.24 -21.64 7.53
CA LEU A 39 0.62 -22.96 7.01
C LEU A 39 2.14 -23.16 7.10
N VAL A 40 2.94 -22.22 6.59
CA VAL A 40 4.40 -22.30 6.64
C VAL A 40 4.89 -22.40 8.09
N ARG A 41 4.41 -21.51 8.95
CA ARG A 41 4.76 -21.48 10.38
C ARG A 41 4.40 -22.78 11.11
N ARG A 42 3.21 -23.35 10.84
CA ARG A 42 2.76 -24.61 11.45
C ARG A 42 3.56 -25.80 10.96
N LEU A 43 3.87 -25.86 9.66
CA LEU A 43 4.69 -26.94 9.10
C LEU A 43 6.10 -26.92 9.72
N GLU A 44 6.74 -25.76 9.77
CA GLU A 44 8.05 -25.60 10.42
C GLU A 44 8.02 -26.01 11.89
N SER A 45 6.99 -25.58 12.65
CA SER A 45 6.83 -25.98 14.06
C SER A 45 6.61 -27.48 14.22
N HIS A 46 5.81 -28.10 13.34
CA HIS A 46 5.49 -29.52 13.37
C HIS A 46 6.73 -30.39 13.10
N PHE A 47 7.46 -30.10 12.01
CA PHE A 47 8.67 -30.87 11.67
C PHE A 47 9.82 -30.64 12.65
N ARG A 48 9.92 -29.44 13.23
CA ARG A 48 10.87 -29.18 14.33
C ARG A 48 10.58 -30.05 15.55
N LYS A 49 9.30 -30.22 15.92
CA LYS A 49 8.90 -31.10 17.04
C LYS A 49 9.16 -32.58 16.77
N LEU A 50 9.09 -33.00 15.50
CA LEU A 50 9.41 -34.37 15.06
C LEU A 50 10.92 -34.64 14.99
N GLY A 51 11.77 -33.65 15.27
CA GLY A 51 13.23 -33.79 15.20
C GLY A 51 13.80 -33.75 13.78
N THR A 52 12.99 -33.39 12.77
CA THR A 52 13.48 -33.20 11.39
C THR A 52 14.07 -31.80 11.25
N ALA A 53 15.39 -31.68 11.37
CA ALA A 53 16.11 -30.41 11.26
C ALA A 53 16.17 -29.86 9.82
N ASP A 54 15.96 -30.73 8.82
CA ASP A 54 16.27 -30.44 7.41
C ASP A 54 15.06 -29.91 6.63
N PHE A 55 13.91 -29.78 7.29
CA PHE A 55 12.66 -29.35 6.64
C PHE A 55 12.76 -27.91 6.15
N LYS A 56 12.48 -27.69 4.86
CA LYS A 56 12.44 -26.36 4.24
C LYS A 56 11.23 -26.21 3.32
N CYS A 57 10.54 -25.08 3.45
CA CYS A 57 9.51 -24.67 2.49
C CYS A 57 10.18 -23.94 1.33
N SER A 58 9.79 -24.26 0.10
CA SER A 58 10.22 -23.54 -1.10
C SER A 58 9.03 -23.23 -2.01
N PHE A 59 9.14 -22.12 -2.73
CA PHE A 59 8.16 -21.71 -3.72
C PHE A 59 8.82 -21.70 -5.10
N MET A 60 8.25 -22.45 -6.06
CA MET A 60 8.83 -22.63 -7.41
C MET A 60 7.92 -22.09 -8.52
N GLY A 61 6.94 -21.24 -8.17
CA GLY A 61 6.01 -20.64 -9.11
C GLY A 61 6.44 -19.23 -9.56
N PRO A 62 5.77 -18.67 -10.59
CA PRO A 62 5.89 -17.25 -10.88
C PRO A 62 5.32 -16.42 -9.73
N LEU A 63 5.94 -15.28 -9.43
CA LEU A 63 5.39 -14.32 -8.47
C LEU A 63 4.14 -13.65 -9.08
N PRO A 64 3.04 -13.49 -8.33
CA PRO A 64 1.79 -12.89 -8.80
C PRO A 64 1.89 -11.35 -8.87
N LEU A 65 2.84 -10.84 -9.68
CA LEU A 65 3.11 -9.41 -9.79
C LEU A 65 1.96 -8.66 -10.45
N GLN A 66 1.24 -9.29 -11.37
CA GLN A 66 0.13 -8.65 -12.08
C GLN A 66 -1.01 -8.31 -11.11
N GLU A 67 -1.47 -9.30 -10.33
CA GLU A 67 -2.52 -9.15 -9.34
C GLU A 67 -2.07 -8.20 -8.21
N TYR A 68 -0.80 -8.27 -7.82
CA TYR A 68 -0.22 -7.33 -6.86
C TYR A 68 -0.26 -5.88 -7.36
N PHE A 69 0.10 -5.64 -8.63
CA PHE A 69 0.06 -4.31 -9.22
C PHE A 69 -1.36 -3.76 -9.38
N GLN A 70 -2.37 -4.61 -9.54
CA GLN A 70 -3.77 -4.18 -9.53
C GLN A 70 -4.19 -3.64 -8.15
N LEU A 71 -3.79 -4.29 -7.06
CA LEU A 71 -4.05 -3.79 -5.69
C LEU A 71 -3.31 -2.48 -5.42
N LEU A 72 -2.10 -2.35 -5.94
CA LEU A 72 -1.31 -1.11 -5.86
C LEU A 72 -2.03 0.03 -6.59
N ASP A 73 -2.51 -0.20 -7.82
CA ASP A 73 -3.26 0.82 -8.56
C ASP A 73 -4.56 1.21 -7.86
N GLN A 74 -5.32 0.23 -7.36
CA GLN A 74 -6.54 0.50 -6.60
C GLN A 74 -6.29 1.37 -5.37
N HIS A 75 -5.17 1.13 -4.66
CA HIS A 75 -4.78 1.96 -3.54
C HIS A 75 -4.47 3.39 -3.98
N PHE A 76 -3.66 3.55 -5.02
CA PHE A 76 -3.27 4.84 -5.56
C PHE A 76 -4.48 5.65 -6.07
N ASP A 77 -5.39 5.01 -6.79
CA ASP A 77 -6.60 5.63 -7.33
C ASP A 77 -7.52 6.13 -6.19
N VAL A 78 -7.74 5.31 -5.16
CA VAL A 78 -8.56 5.70 -3.99
C VAL A 78 -7.90 6.84 -3.21
N ARG A 79 -6.57 6.87 -3.13
CA ARG A 79 -5.82 7.97 -2.52
C ARG A 79 -5.96 9.27 -3.32
N ALA A 80 -5.90 9.20 -4.64
CA ALA A 80 -6.12 10.35 -5.52
C ALA A 80 -7.57 10.90 -5.39
N ASP A 81 -8.56 10.01 -5.30
CA ASP A 81 -9.95 10.39 -5.04
C ASP A 81 -10.12 11.06 -3.67
N ALA A 82 -9.47 10.54 -2.62
CA ALA A 82 -9.53 11.13 -1.28
C ALA A 82 -9.01 12.57 -1.29
N GLU A 83 -7.89 12.79 -1.97
CA GLU A 83 -7.30 14.12 -2.12
C GLU A 83 -8.21 15.07 -2.89
N LYS A 84 -8.80 14.61 -4.00
CA LYS A 84 -9.74 15.39 -4.79
C LYS A 84 -10.96 15.83 -3.98
N TYR A 85 -11.61 14.92 -3.25
CA TYR A 85 -12.78 15.28 -2.43
C TYR A 85 -12.41 16.25 -1.29
N ARG A 86 -11.21 16.10 -0.73
CA ARG A 86 -10.69 17.01 0.28
C ARG A 86 -10.44 18.43 -0.27
N GLU A 87 -9.89 18.55 -1.47
CA GLU A 87 -9.71 19.83 -2.16
C GLU A 87 -11.06 20.49 -2.45
N MET A 88 -12.00 19.74 -3.03
CA MET A 88 -13.36 20.24 -3.32
C MET A 88 -14.07 20.72 -2.04
N LEU A 89 -13.96 19.97 -0.94
CA LEU A 89 -14.52 20.34 0.35
C LEU A 89 -13.87 21.63 0.90
N SER A 90 -12.55 21.77 0.77
CA SER A 90 -11.81 22.96 1.17
C SER A 90 -12.27 24.20 0.39
N GLU A 91 -12.40 24.09 -0.94
CA GLU A 91 -12.91 25.17 -1.78
C GLU A 91 -14.33 25.58 -1.40
N ARG A 92 -15.23 24.60 -1.21
CA ARG A 92 -16.62 24.88 -0.80
C ARG A 92 -16.70 25.49 0.59
N ALA A 93 -15.86 25.07 1.53
CA ALA A 93 -15.78 25.70 2.85
C ALA A 93 -15.34 27.17 2.77
N VAL A 94 -14.42 27.53 1.87
CA VAL A 94 -14.03 28.94 1.63
C VAL A 94 -15.20 29.75 1.07
N GLN A 95 -15.94 29.20 0.10
CA GLN A 95 -17.12 29.85 -0.47
C GLN A 95 -18.20 30.07 0.58
N PHE A 96 -18.52 29.05 1.38
CA PHE A 96 -19.50 29.14 2.46
C PHE A 96 -19.14 30.22 3.49
N ARG A 97 -17.87 30.28 3.93
CA ARG A 97 -17.39 31.37 4.81
C ARG A 97 -17.51 32.75 4.15
N ALA A 98 -17.34 32.87 2.84
CA ALA A 98 -17.53 34.14 2.13
C ALA A 98 -19.02 34.57 2.12
N VAL A 99 -19.94 33.63 1.91
CA VAL A 99 -21.39 33.88 1.98
C VAL A 99 -21.80 34.29 3.39
N GLN A 100 -21.36 33.56 4.42
CA GLN A 100 -21.61 33.89 5.83
C GLN A 100 -21.13 35.30 6.19
N ARG A 101 -19.90 35.68 5.79
CA ARG A 101 -19.37 37.04 6.02
C ARG A 101 -20.24 38.10 5.36
N ARG A 102 -20.68 37.87 4.12
CA ARG A 102 -21.54 38.81 3.39
C ARG A 102 -22.92 38.95 4.04
N LEU A 103 -23.51 37.86 4.53
CA LEU A 103 -24.75 37.88 5.29
C LEU A 103 -24.59 38.68 6.59
N LEU A 104 -23.53 38.42 7.37
CA LEU A 104 -23.24 39.17 8.61
C LEU A 104 -23.07 40.67 8.38
N THR A 105 -22.37 41.08 7.31
CA THR A 105 -22.25 42.49 6.95
C THR A 105 -23.62 43.11 6.64
N ARG A 106 -24.49 42.41 5.90
CA ARG A 106 -25.82 42.92 5.59
C ARG A 106 -26.77 42.95 6.80
N PHE A 107 -26.69 41.97 7.70
CA PHE A 107 -27.47 42.00 8.95
C PHE A 107 -27.08 43.15 9.88
N LYS A 108 -25.82 43.61 9.80
CA LYS A 108 -25.33 44.77 10.56
C LYS A 108 -25.76 46.11 9.94
N ASP A 109 -26.18 46.12 8.68
CA ASP A 109 -26.54 47.34 7.96
C ASP A 109 -27.92 47.84 8.40
N LYS A 110 -28.06 49.15 8.61
CA LYS A 110 -29.30 49.74 9.17
C LYS A 110 -30.41 49.91 8.12
N THR A 111 -30.07 49.82 6.84
CA THR A 111 -30.98 49.99 5.71
C THR A 111 -31.48 48.63 5.20
N PRO A 112 -32.81 48.37 5.21
CA PRO A 112 -33.36 47.09 4.80
C PRO A 112 -33.13 46.87 3.30
N SER A 113 -32.33 45.86 2.97
CA SER A 113 -32.10 45.38 1.59
C SER A 113 -32.53 43.92 1.50
N PRO A 114 -33.11 43.47 0.37
CA PRO A 114 -33.60 42.11 0.23
C PRO A 114 -32.47 41.06 0.35
N LEU A 115 -32.65 40.10 1.27
CA LEU A 115 -31.70 39.02 1.60
C LEU A 115 -31.96 37.70 0.87
N GLN A 116 -33.14 37.54 0.25
CA GLN A 116 -33.65 36.25 -0.26
C GLN A 116 -32.64 35.46 -1.11
N ASN A 117 -31.87 36.13 -1.96
CA ASN A 117 -30.90 35.45 -2.83
C ASN A 117 -29.68 34.91 -2.07
N LEU A 118 -29.29 35.54 -0.95
CA LEU A 118 -28.14 35.10 -0.14
C LEU A 118 -28.49 33.93 0.76
N ASP A 119 -29.73 33.88 1.26
CA ASP A 119 -30.20 32.78 2.10
C ASP A 119 -30.29 31.47 1.30
N SER A 120 -30.80 31.53 0.06
CA SER A 120 -30.81 30.38 -0.85
C SER A 120 -29.40 29.91 -1.23
N ILE A 121 -28.46 30.84 -1.45
CA ILE A 121 -27.05 30.48 -1.71
C ILE A 121 -26.42 29.84 -0.48
N LEU A 122 -26.71 30.34 0.73
CA LEU A 122 -26.20 29.76 1.97
C LEU A 122 -26.69 28.32 2.14
N GLU A 123 -27.99 28.09 1.94
CA GLU A 123 -28.58 26.75 2.06
C GLU A 123 -28.00 25.79 1.01
N GLY A 124 -27.87 26.22 -0.25
CA GLY A 124 -27.28 25.39 -1.30
C GLY A 124 -25.79 25.08 -1.06
N THR A 125 -25.01 26.05 -0.59
CA THR A 125 -23.59 25.82 -0.25
C THR A 125 -23.42 24.96 1.00
N TYR A 126 -24.35 25.03 1.95
CA TYR A 126 -24.39 24.13 3.11
C TYR A 126 -24.66 22.68 2.68
N GLN A 127 -25.68 22.44 1.86
CA GLN A 127 -26.01 21.10 1.35
C GLN A 127 -24.82 20.48 0.60
N GLN A 128 -24.16 21.26 -0.27
CA GLN A 128 -22.95 20.80 -0.98
C GLN A 128 -21.80 20.44 -0.04
N ILE A 129 -21.61 21.18 1.05
CA ILE A 129 -20.58 20.84 2.05
C ILE A 129 -20.91 19.51 2.73
N MET A 130 -22.17 19.28 3.09
CA MET A 130 -22.58 18.02 3.72
C MET A 130 -22.34 16.83 2.78
N GLU A 131 -22.77 16.94 1.52
CA GLU A 131 -22.53 15.91 0.51
C GLU A 131 -21.04 15.62 0.29
N LEU A 132 -20.21 16.67 0.18
CA LEU A 132 -18.75 16.50 0.03
C LEU A 132 -18.09 15.92 1.28
N ALA A 133 -18.60 16.23 2.47
CA ALA A 133 -18.10 15.68 3.71
C ALA A 133 -18.39 14.16 3.79
N ASP A 134 -19.59 13.74 3.42
CA ASP A 134 -19.96 12.32 3.36
C ASP A 134 -19.08 11.57 2.34
N MET A 135 -18.91 12.13 1.14
CA MET A 135 -18.05 11.54 0.10
C MET A 135 -16.57 11.46 0.51
N ALA A 136 -16.05 12.48 1.21
CA ALA A 136 -14.70 12.46 1.74
C ALA A 136 -14.54 11.38 2.82
N GLN A 137 -15.50 11.24 3.72
CA GLN A 137 -15.50 10.23 4.78
C GLN A 137 -15.55 8.81 4.20
N ASP A 138 -16.43 8.56 3.23
CA ASP A 138 -16.54 7.26 2.57
C ASP A 138 -15.24 6.90 1.82
N THR A 139 -14.59 7.90 1.22
CA THR A 139 -13.34 7.69 0.50
C THR A 139 -12.19 7.39 1.46
N GLU A 140 -12.13 8.04 2.62
CA GLU A 140 -11.15 7.74 3.67
C GLU A 140 -11.32 6.30 4.23
N ALA A 141 -12.56 5.86 4.42
CA ALA A 141 -12.86 4.48 4.81
C ALA A 141 -12.41 3.48 3.73
N ARG A 142 -12.65 3.78 2.46
CA ARG A 142 -12.16 2.96 1.33
C ARG A 142 -10.64 2.93 1.26
N LEU A 143 -9.96 4.05 1.51
CA LEU A 143 -8.50 4.14 1.53
C LEU A 143 -7.92 3.23 2.61
N THR A 144 -8.49 3.25 3.82
CA THR A 144 -8.08 2.36 4.92
C THR A 144 -8.22 0.89 4.54
N VAL A 145 -9.31 0.52 3.86
CA VAL A 145 -9.51 -0.84 3.36
C VAL A 145 -8.49 -1.19 2.28
N ALA A 146 -8.29 -0.33 1.28
CA ALA A 146 -7.32 -0.54 0.20
C ALA A 146 -5.89 -0.70 0.75
N ALA A 147 -5.48 0.15 1.69
CA ALA A 147 -4.18 0.08 2.36
C ALA A 147 -4.02 -1.25 3.13
N SER A 148 -5.07 -1.72 3.83
CA SER A 148 -5.04 -3.01 4.52
C SER A 148 -4.85 -4.19 3.57
N ARG A 149 -5.50 -4.16 2.40
CA ARG A 149 -5.39 -5.18 1.35
C ARG A 149 -4.01 -5.17 0.72
N LEU A 150 -3.51 -4.00 0.32
CA LEU A 150 -2.17 -3.82 -0.21
C LEU A 150 -1.12 -4.33 0.78
N ARG A 151 -1.22 -3.96 2.06
CA ARG A 151 -0.30 -4.44 3.11
C ARG A 151 -0.30 -5.97 3.23
N ALA A 152 -1.46 -6.61 3.16
CA ALA A 152 -1.54 -8.07 3.21
C ALA A 152 -0.92 -8.72 1.96
N ALA A 153 -1.19 -8.17 0.77
CA ALA A 153 -0.58 -8.64 -0.47
C ALA A 153 0.94 -8.43 -0.50
N THR A 154 1.44 -7.30 0.03
CA THR A 154 2.88 -7.03 0.15
C THR A 154 3.55 -8.00 1.12
N ARG A 155 2.90 -8.35 2.24
CA ARG A 155 3.40 -9.40 3.15
C ARG A 155 3.47 -10.77 2.46
N LEU A 156 2.46 -11.11 1.67
CA LEU A 156 2.49 -12.33 0.86
C LEU A 156 3.64 -12.29 -0.15
N LEU A 157 3.85 -11.18 -0.85
CA LEU A 157 4.94 -11.04 -1.80
C LEU A 157 6.30 -11.25 -1.13
N VAL A 158 6.53 -10.65 0.04
CA VAL A 158 7.76 -10.84 0.82
C VAL A 158 7.96 -12.30 1.23
N LEU A 159 6.90 -13.00 1.67
CA LEU A 159 6.99 -14.43 1.96
C LEU A 159 7.30 -15.26 0.72
N LEU A 160 6.64 -14.98 -0.40
CA LEU A 160 6.91 -15.73 -1.64
C LEU A 160 8.35 -15.50 -2.11
N LEU A 161 8.87 -14.27 -2.00
CA LEU A 161 10.27 -13.96 -2.29
C LEU A 161 11.23 -14.71 -1.35
N SER A 162 10.92 -14.77 -0.05
CA SER A 162 11.75 -15.49 0.92
C SER A 162 11.82 -16.98 0.65
N LEU A 163 10.68 -17.59 0.31
CA LEU A 163 10.58 -19.01 -0.06
C LEU A 163 11.17 -19.32 -1.44
N TRP A 164 11.14 -18.36 -2.36
CA TRP A 164 11.66 -18.52 -3.72
C TRP A 164 13.19 -18.46 -3.77
N GLN A 165 13.79 -17.48 -3.08
CA GLN A 165 15.25 -17.27 -3.08
C GLN A 165 15.96 -17.82 -1.84
N SER A 166 15.23 -18.47 -0.92
CA SER A 166 15.75 -18.93 0.37
C SER A 166 16.47 -17.80 1.12
N LEU A 167 15.81 -16.65 1.24
CA LEU A 167 16.38 -15.45 1.85
C LEU A 167 16.65 -15.66 3.34
N SER A 168 17.74 -15.06 3.83
CA SER A 168 18.05 -15.05 5.26
C SER A 168 17.07 -14.18 6.07
N PRO A 169 16.93 -14.41 7.38
CA PRO A 169 16.06 -13.58 8.23
C PRO A 169 16.38 -12.08 8.17
N ALA A 170 17.67 -11.74 8.00
CA ALA A 170 18.12 -10.35 7.87
C ALA A 170 17.64 -9.72 6.55
N GLU A 171 17.73 -10.45 5.43
CA GLU A 171 17.23 -9.98 4.13
C GLU A 171 15.70 -9.82 4.13
N VAL A 172 15.00 -10.76 4.77
CA VAL A 172 13.53 -10.69 4.94
C VAL A 172 13.14 -9.50 5.80
N ALA A 173 13.84 -9.25 6.91
CA ALA A 173 13.60 -8.08 7.76
C ALA A 173 13.79 -6.76 6.98
N LEU A 174 14.83 -6.68 6.16
CA LEU A 174 15.10 -5.51 5.31
C LEU A 174 14.00 -5.30 4.26
N LEU A 175 13.52 -6.37 3.62
CA LEU A 175 12.37 -6.29 2.70
C LEU A 175 11.10 -5.84 3.42
N HIS A 176 10.86 -6.34 4.64
CA HIS A 176 9.73 -5.88 5.44
C HIS A 176 9.84 -4.39 5.74
N THR A 177 10.97 -3.89 6.21
CA THR A 177 11.16 -2.47 6.51
C THR A 177 10.99 -1.60 5.27
N ALA A 178 11.47 -2.05 4.10
CA ALA A 178 11.39 -1.27 2.88
C ALA A 178 10.01 -1.26 2.21
N LEU A 179 9.29 -2.39 2.23
CA LEU A 179 8.01 -2.54 1.51
C LEU A 179 6.78 -2.34 2.41
N LEU A 180 6.94 -2.45 3.73
CA LEU A 180 5.86 -2.36 4.72
C LEU A 180 6.19 -1.28 5.76
N PRO A 181 6.29 0.01 5.35
CA PRO A 181 6.48 1.08 6.30
C PRO A 181 5.36 1.07 7.35
N GLU A 182 5.68 1.47 8.57
CA GLU A 182 4.67 1.64 9.64
C GLU A 182 3.80 2.89 9.44
N LEU A 183 4.06 3.64 8.37
CA LEU A 183 3.33 4.83 7.98
C LEU A 183 1.86 4.50 7.66
N GLN A 184 0.95 5.29 8.23
CA GLN A 184 -0.42 5.41 7.74
C GLN A 184 -0.45 6.51 6.69
N ASP A 185 -1.12 6.27 5.57
CA ASP A 185 -1.28 7.27 4.52
C ASP A 185 -1.89 8.55 5.10
N ASN A 186 -1.25 9.67 4.80
CA ASN A 186 -1.70 10.99 5.18
C ASN A 186 -1.62 11.93 3.95
N GLN A 187 -2.05 13.17 4.14
CA GLN A 187 -2.15 14.15 3.05
C GLN A 187 -0.80 14.46 2.37
N GLN A 188 0.32 14.25 3.06
CA GLN A 188 1.65 14.61 2.56
C GLN A 188 2.50 13.39 2.17
N LEU A 189 2.28 12.27 2.85
CA LEU A 189 3.10 11.07 2.77
C LEU A 189 2.21 9.85 2.77
N GLY A 190 2.47 8.95 1.82
CA GLY A 190 1.82 7.66 1.75
C GLY A 190 2.79 6.55 1.39
N TRP A 191 2.20 5.39 1.16
CA TRP A 191 2.93 4.15 0.92
C TRP A 191 3.79 4.22 -0.35
N GLU A 192 3.28 4.79 -1.45
CA GLU A 192 3.97 4.80 -2.75
C GLU A 192 5.32 5.54 -2.70
N GLU A 193 5.35 6.79 -2.21
CA GLU A 193 6.59 7.57 -2.11
C GLU A 193 7.63 6.92 -1.21
N SER A 194 7.15 6.39 -0.08
CA SER A 194 7.98 5.77 0.95
C SER A 194 8.65 4.50 0.42
N VAL A 195 7.86 3.63 -0.22
CA VAL A 195 8.35 2.39 -0.80
C VAL A 195 9.20 2.65 -2.04
N ASP A 196 8.85 3.61 -2.90
CA ASP A 196 9.68 3.95 -4.07
C ASP A 196 11.07 4.44 -3.65
N THR A 197 11.13 5.25 -2.60
CA THR A 197 12.38 5.77 -2.03
C THR A 197 13.22 4.64 -1.43
N ALA A 198 12.61 3.77 -0.61
CA ALA A 198 13.29 2.64 0.00
C ALA A 198 13.80 1.65 -1.07
N LEU A 199 12.97 1.34 -2.07
CA LEU A 199 13.37 0.47 -3.18
C LEU A 199 14.49 1.07 -4.02
N SER A 200 14.41 2.36 -4.34
CA SER A 200 15.47 3.07 -5.06
C SER A 200 16.79 2.99 -4.29
N TYR A 201 16.74 3.14 -2.96
CA TYR A 201 17.91 2.97 -2.11
C TYR A 201 18.46 1.54 -2.18
N LEU A 202 17.62 0.52 -1.97
CA LEU A 202 18.04 -0.89 -1.98
C LEU A 202 18.60 -1.35 -3.33
N LEU A 203 17.95 -0.94 -4.42
CA LEU A 203 18.39 -1.26 -5.78
C LEU A 203 19.78 -0.67 -6.08
N ARG A 204 20.10 0.46 -5.47
CA ARG A 204 21.37 1.17 -5.62
C ARG A 204 22.48 0.62 -4.72
N THR A 205 22.18 0.33 -3.46
CA THR A 205 23.20 -0.03 -2.47
C THR A 205 23.43 -1.54 -2.39
N CYS A 206 22.39 -2.35 -2.52
CA CYS A 206 22.48 -3.80 -2.36
C CYS A 206 22.52 -4.55 -3.70
N LEU A 207 21.85 -4.02 -4.74
CA LEU A 207 21.59 -4.76 -5.98
C LEU A 207 22.11 -4.08 -7.25
N ALA A 208 22.97 -3.06 -7.15
CA ALA A 208 23.49 -2.36 -8.32
C ALA A 208 24.42 -3.26 -9.15
N LYS A 209 24.25 -3.26 -10.48
CA LYS A 209 25.10 -4.05 -11.39
C LYS A 209 26.30 -3.27 -11.93
N SER A 210 26.30 -1.93 -11.80
CA SER A 210 27.34 -1.03 -12.33
C SER A 210 27.39 0.30 -11.57
N GLY A 211 28.53 0.99 -11.56
CA GLY A 211 28.66 2.34 -11.00
C GLY A 211 27.76 3.39 -11.68
N LYS A 212 27.31 3.16 -12.94
CA LYS A 212 26.30 4.01 -13.60
C LYS A 212 24.90 3.86 -12.99
N ASP A 213 24.55 2.67 -12.48
CA ASP A 213 23.29 2.45 -11.74
C ASP A 213 23.31 3.19 -10.39
N GLN A 214 24.50 3.48 -9.84
CA GLN A 214 24.62 4.27 -8.62
C GLN A 214 24.40 5.77 -8.83
N ALA A 215 24.59 6.26 -10.07
CA ALA A 215 24.48 7.66 -10.44
C ALA A 215 23.11 8.06 -11.04
N LEU A 216 22.35 7.10 -11.57
CA LEU A 216 21.02 7.35 -12.12
C LEU A 216 19.97 7.38 -11.01
N THR A 217 19.72 8.62 -10.56
CA THR A 217 18.55 9.19 -9.87
C THR A 217 18.97 9.87 -8.55
N PRO A 218 19.25 11.17 -8.55
CA PRO A 218 19.28 11.95 -7.32
C PRO A 218 17.84 12.13 -6.83
N GLY A 219 17.35 11.17 -6.05
CA GLY A 219 16.01 11.19 -5.44
C GLY A 219 16.03 11.21 -3.91
N GLY A 220 17.17 11.47 -3.29
CA GLY A 220 17.31 11.58 -1.83
C GLY A 220 16.79 12.90 -1.24
N GLY A 221 16.05 13.69 -2.01
CA GLY A 221 15.56 15.00 -1.59
C GLY A 221 14.06 15.10 -1.85
N THR A 222 13.28 14.98 -0.79
CA THR A 222 11.83 15.22 -0.72
C THR A 222 10.96 14.06 -1.21
N LEU A 223 10.23 13.46 -0.26
CA LEU A 223 9.12 12.55 -0.53
C LEU A 223 7.99 13.38 -1.14
N VAL A 224 7.72 13.18 -2.42
CA VAL A 224 6.66 13.86 -3.18
C VAL A 224 5.74 12.83 -3.78
N ALA A 225 4.43 13.03 -3.63
CA ALA A 225 3.41 12.17 -4.20
C ALA A 225 3.66 11.93 -5.71
N PRO A 226 3.71 10.67 -6.17
CA PRO A 226 3.99 10.37 -7.57
C PRO A 226 2.75 10.71 -8.41
N ARG A 227 2.98 11.03 -9.69
CA ARG A 227 1.89 11.27 -10.65
C ARG A 227 1.23 9.98 -11.13
N ASP A 228 1.96 8.87 -11.09
CA ASP A 228 1.53 7.55 -11.51
C ASP A 228 2.29 6.46 -10.75
N THR A 229 1.83 5.22 -10.90
CA THR A 229 2.43 4.04 -10.27
C THR A 229 3.48 3.35 -11.14
N ALA A 230 3.74 3.83 -12.35
CA ALA A 230 4.52 3.11 -13.36
C ALA A 230 5.99 2.96 -12.93
N ARG A 231 6.57 4.00 -12.32
CA ARG A 231 7.93 3.96 -11.79
C ARG A 231 8.08 2.94 -10.67
N LEU A 232 7.17 2.97 -9.70
CA LEU A 232 7.18 2.07 -8.55
C LEU A 232 7.04 0.61 -8.98
N LYS A 233 6.11 0.30 -9.90
CA LYS A 233 5.96 -1.05 -10.47
C LYS A 233 7.23 -1.52 -11.18
N LYS A 234 7.91 -0.64 -11.93
CA LYS A 234 9.21 -0.97 -12.56
C LYS A 234 10.26 -1.30 -11.52
N HIS A 235 10.37 -0.52 -10.44
CA HIS A 235 11.32 -0.80 -9.35
C HIS A 235 11.00 -2.12 -8.63
N LEU A 236 9.72 -2.41 -8.36
CA LEU A 236 9.28 -3.68 -7.77
C LEU A 236 9.61 -4.88 -8.67
N ALA A 237 9.32 -4.78 -9.97
CA ALA A 237 9.65 -5.81 -10.94
C ALA A 237 11.17 -6.02 -11.03
N LEU A 238 11.94 -4.93 -11.06
CA LEU A 238 13.40 -4.96 -11.11
C LEU A 238 14.01 -5.58 -9.83
N LEU A 239 13.45 -5.29 -8.65
CA LEU A 239 13.82 -5.94 -7.40
C LEU A 239 13.64 -7.46 -7.51
N CYS A 240 12.45 -7.91 -7.94
CA CYS A 240 12.14 -9.32 -8.09
C CYS A 240 13.07 -10.00 -9.11
N GLU A 241 13.35 -9.34 -10.23
CA GLU A 241 14.28 -9.84 -11.26
C GLU A 241 15.71 -9.97 -10.72
N ARG A 242 16.22 -8.95 -10.01
CA ARG A 242 17.59 -8.95 -9.47
C ARG A 242 17.76 -9.99 -8.37
N LEU A 243 16.77 -10.15 -7.49
CA LEU A 243 16.74 -11.25 -6.52
C LEU A 243 16.67 -12.61 -7.22
N GLY A 244 15.86 -12.72 -8.27
CA GLY A 244 15.76 -13.90 -9.14
C GLY A 244 17.08 -14.35 -9.78
N LYS A 245 17.97 -13.39 -10.05
CA LYS A 245 19.30 -13.61 -10.61
C LYS A 245 20.39 -13.83 -9.55
N GLY A 246 20.01 -14.09 -8.29
CA GLY A 246 20.94 -14.37 -7.20
C GLY A 246 21.43 -13.13 -6.44
N GLY A 247 20.80 -11.97 -6.64
CA GLY A 247 21.07 -10.79 -5.82
C GLY A 247 20.84 -11.06 -4.32
N ARG A 248 21.61 -10.38 -3.47
CA ARG A 248 21.53 -10.49 -2.00
C ARG A 248 21.34 -9.11 -1.38
N LEU A 249 20.58 -9.04 -0.29
CA LEU A 249 20.28 -7.78 0.37
C LEU A 249 21.16 -7.62 1.61
N LEU A 250 22.35 -7.06 1.41
CA LEU A 250 23.28 -6.74 2.50
C LEU A 250 23.43 -5.23 2.59
N LEU A 251 23.06 -4.64 3.73
CA LEU A 251 23.41 -3.26 4.03
C LEU A 251 24.89 -3.25 4.42
N SER A 252 25.75 -2.65 3.59
CA SER A 252 27.10 -2.32 4.01
C SER A 252 27.01 -1.33 5.18
N ALA A 253 27.45 -1.74 6.37
CA ALA A 253 27.62 -0.86 7.51
C ALA A 253 28.77 0.13 7.24
N THR A 254 28.56 1.08 6.33
CA THR A 254 29.52 2.13 5.97
C THR A 254 28.76 3.41 5.64
N ALA A 255 28.26 4.07 6.68
CA ALA A 255 27.93 5.50 6.72
C ALA A 255 27.66 5.92 8.17
N ALA A 256 28.61 5.64 9.06
CA ALA A 256 28.68 6.21 10.40
C ALA A 256 30.14 6.49 10.72
N SER A 257 30.65 7.58 10.15
CA SER A 257 31.88 8.27 10.53
C SER A 257 31.76 9.72 10.09
#